data_AF-A0A1H3RJN8-F1
#
_entry.id   AF-A0A1H3RJN8-F1
#
_cell.length_a   1.000
_cell.length_b   1.000
_cell.length_c   1.000
_cell.angle_alpha   90.00
_cell.angle_beta   90.00
_cell.angle_gamma   90.00
#
_symmetry.space_group_name_H-M   'P 1'
#
loop_
_entity.id
_entity.type
_entity.pdbx_description
1 polymer ?
#
loop_
_entity_poly.entity_id
_entity_poly.type
_entity_poly.pdbx_seq_one_letter_code
_entity_poly.pdbx_strand_id
1 'polypeptide(L)'
;MSKFSSKEKLQIVKQYFDGVDGGKRIAKSLGIHSSIIYQWIKQYEAFGEKAFEKRYTTYSLQYKLDVLNYMEKQGTSMRETAAI
;
A
#
# COMPACT_ATOMS: atom_id res chain seq x y z
N MET A 1 -4.56 7.07 7.47
CA MET A 1 -3.74 5.95 7.99
C MET A 1 -4.43 4.63 7.63
N SER A 2 -3.68 3.62 7.20
CA SER A 2 -4.25 2.29 6.92
C SER A 2 -4.64 1.62 8.24
N LYS A 3 -5.86 1.06 8.34
CA LYS A 3 -6.33 0.31 9.52
C LYS A 3 -5.46 -0.91 9.84
N PHE A 4 -4.75 -1.44 8.85
CA PHE A 4 -3.83 -2.57 8.99
C PHE A 4 -2.45 -2.23 8.45
N SER A 5 -1.42 -2.49 9.24
CA SER A 5 -0.01 -2.46 8.85
C SER A 5 0.32 -3.58 7.87
N SER A 6 1.46 -3.44 7.18
CA SER A 6 1.97 -4.45 6.25
C SER A 6 2.19 -5.81 6.93
N LYS A 7 2.69 -5.79 8.17
CA LYS A 7 2.94 -6.99 8.97
C LYS A 7 1.64 -7.70 9.34
N GLU A 8 0.62 -6.94 9.76
CA GLU A 8 -0.70 -7.51 10.07
C GLU A 8 -1.35 -8.15 8.84
N LYS A 9 -1.29 -7.49 7.68
CA LYS A 9 -1.79 -8.07 6.42
C LYS A 9 -1.08 -9.37 6.06
N LEU A 10 0.24 -9.41 6.23
CA LEU A 10 1.03 -10.61 5.96
C LEU A 10 0.64 -11.77 6.89
N GLN A 11 0.47 -11.51 8.19
CA GLN A 11 0.03 -12.52 9.15
C GLN A 11 -1.36 -13.07 8.80
N ILE A 12 -2.28 -12.18 8.42
CA ILE A 12 -3.65 -12.53 8.02
C ILE A 12 -3.64 -13.46 6.79
N VAL A 13 -2.83 -13.15 5.78
CA VAL A 13 -2.73 -13.98 4.59
C VAL A 13 -2.06 -15.32 4.88
N LYS A 14 -1.01 -15.36 5.72
CA LYS A 14 -0.39 -16.62 6.16
C LYS A 14 -1.39 -17.51 6.89
N GLN A 15 -2.18 -16.96 7.83
CA GLN A 15 -3.24 -17.69 8.53
C GLN A 15 -4.28 -18.31 7.57
N TYR A 16 -4.60 -17.63 6.46
CA TYR A 16 -5.47 -18.17 5.43
C TYR A 16 -4.85 -19.37 4.71
N PHE A 17 -3.56 -19.32 4.36
CA PHE A 17 -2.85 -20.41 3.69
C PHE A 17 -2.54 -21.59 4.62
N ASP A 18 -2.34 -21.35 5.91
CA ASP A 18 -2.14 -22.38 6.93
C ASP A 18 -3.41 -23.20 7.21
N GLY A 19 -4.55 -22.85 6.59
CA GLY A 19 -5.81 -23.59 6.69
C GLY A 19 -6.51 -23.45 8.05
N VAL A 20 -6.00 -22.60 8.94
CA VAL A 20 -6.55 -22.40 10.30
C VAL A 20 -7.95 -21.78 10.25
N ASP A 21 -8.19 -20.85 9.32
CA ASP A 21 -9.49 -20.21 9.13
C ASP A 21 -9.74 -19.85 7.66
N GLY A 22 -10.98 -20.07 7.19
CA GLY A 22 -11.40 -19.57 5.88
C GLY A 22 -11.54 -18.03 5.84
N GLY A 23 -11.36 -17.42 4.68
CA GLY A 23 -11.35 -15.96 4.52
C GLY A 23 -12.58 -15.23 5.08
N LYS A 24 -13.77 -15.87 5.08
CA LYS A 24 -14.99 -15.33 5.72
C LYS A 24 -14.90 -15.27 7.25
N ARG A 25 -14.28 -16.27 7.89
CA ARG A 25 -14.09 -16.33 9.35
C ARG A 25 -13.09 -15.27 9.81
N ILE A 26 -11.98 -15.15 9.08
CA ILE A 26 -10.96 -14.13 9.33
C ILE A 26 -11.56 -12.72 9.18
N ALA A 27 -12.35 -12.49 8.12
CA ALA A 27 -13.01 -11.20 7.92
C ALA A 27 -13.96 -10.86 9.08
N LYS A 28 -14.72 -11.85 9.56
CA LYS A 28 -15.64 -11.68 10.70
C LYS A 28 -14.91 -11.35 12.00
N SER A 29 -13.79 -12.02 12.31
CA SER A 29 -13.02 -11.73 13.53
C SER A 29 -12.40 -10.33 13.52
N LEU A 30 -12.03 -9.84 12.33
CA LEU A 30 -11.47 -8.50 12.13
C LEU A 30 -12.52 -7.40 11.91
N GLY A 31 -13.81 -7.75 11.83
CA GLY A 31 -14.90 -6.83 11.55
C GLY A 31 -14.76 -6.11 10.19
N ILE A 32 -14.25 -6.81 9.17
CA ILE A 32 -14.11 -6.29 7.81
C ILE A 32 -14.88 -7.14 6.80
N HIS A 33 -15.11 -6.60 5.62
CA HIS A 33 -15.75 -7.36 4.55
C HIS A 33 -14.79 -8.41 3.97
N SER A 34 -15.32 -9.60 3.67
CA SER A 34 -14.51 -10.73 3.17
C SER A 34 -13.80 -10.44 1.85
N SER A 35 -14.32 -9.53 1.01
CA SER A 35 -13.65 -9.09 -0.22
C SER A 35 -12.26 -8.51 0.03
N ILE A 36 -12.04 -7.85 1.17
CA ILE A 36 -10.73 -7.26 1.52
C ILE A 36 -9.71 -8.37 1.73
N ILE A 37 -10.10 -9.45 2.41
CA ILE A 37 -9.24 -10.63 2.63
C ILE A 37 -8.88 -11.27 1.29
N TYR A 38 -9.87 -11.51 0.42
CA TYR A 38 -9.62 -12.07 -0.91
C TYR A 38 -8.74 -11.18 -1.78
N GLN A 39 -8.87 -9.86 -1.65
CA GLN A 39 -8.00 -8.91 -2.35
C GLN A 39 -6.54 -9.01 -1.85
N TRP A 40 -6.31 -9.18 -0.56
CA TRP A 40 -4.97 -9.37 0.00
C TRP A 40 -4.37 -10.71 -0.40
N ILE A 41 -5.17 -11.78 -0.42
CA ILE A 41 -4.75 -13.09 -0.92
C ILE A 41 -4.29 -12.99 -2.38
N LYS A 42 -5.10 -12.39 -3.26
CA LYS A 42 -4.73 -12.20 -4.67
C LYS A 42 -3.46 -11.38 -4.86
N GLN A 43 -3.28 -10.33 -4.06
CA GLN A 43 -2.04 -9.53 -4.11
C GLN A 43 -0.83 -10.35 -3.67
N TYR A 44 -0.99 -11.17 -2.63
CA TYR A 44 0.06 -12.05 -2.14
C TYR A 44 0.40 -13.16 -3.13
N GLU A 45 -0.58 -13.76 -3.80
CA GLU A 45 -0.34 -14.74 -4.87
C GLU A 45 0.45 -14.14 -6.03
N ALA A 46 0.18 -12.87 -6.38
CA ALA A 46 0.86 -12.20 -7.49
C ALA A 46 2.28 -11.69 -7.14
N PHE A 47 2.49 -11.19 -5.93
CA PHE A 47 3.72 -10.45 -5.57
C PHE A 47 4.45 -10.98 -4.33
N GLY A 48 3.94 -12.04 -3.68
CA GLY A 48 4.46 -12.56 -2.43
C GLY A 48 4.40 -11.53 -1.30
N GLU A 49 5.38 -11.53 -0.40
CA GLU A 49 5.44 -10.58 0.72
C GLU A 49 5.53 -9.11 0.26
N LYS A 50 6.09 -8.87 -0.94
CA LYS A 50 6.19 -7.54 -1.56
C LYS A 50 4.83 -6.91 -1.86
N ALA A 51 3.75 -7.68 -1.84
CA ALA A 51 2.38 -7.21 -1.94
C ALA A 51 2.02 -6.15 -0.89
N PHE A 52 2.64 -6.23 0.30
CA PHE A 52 2.33 -5.35 1.42
C PHE A 52 3.45 -4.35 1.72
N GLU A 53 4.57 -4.41 1.00
CA GLU A 53 5.64 -3.42 1.13
C GLU A 53 5.13 -2.04 0.69
N LYS A 54 5.32 -1.05 1.56
CA LYS A 54 5.06 0.34 1.18
C LYS A 54 6.16 0.78 0.24
N ARG A 55 5.82 0.96 -1.03
CA ARG A 55 6.72 1.56 -2.01
C ARG A 55 6.61 3.07 -1.87
N TYR A 56 7.62 3.67 -1.26
CA TYR A 56 7.86 5.09 -1.37
C TYR A 56 8.92 5.29 -2.45
N THR A 57 8.64 6.14 -3.42
CA THR A 57 9.71 6.66 -4.29
C THR A 57 10.57 7.59 -3.45
N THR A 58 11.82 7.23 -3.25
CA THR A 58 12.81 8.11 -2.64
C THR A 58 13.32 9.07 -3.71
N TYR A 59 13.18 10.36 -3.44
CA TYR A 59 13.78 11.41 -4.24
C TYR A 59 14.99 11.98 -3.49
N SER A 60 16.06 12.28 -4.22
CA SER A 60 17.23 12.95 -3.66
C SER A 60 16.84 14.33 -3.12
N LEU A 61 17.61 14.84 -2.16
CA LEU A 61 17.40 16.21 -1.65
C LEU A 61 17.43 17.22 -2.79
N GLN A 62 18.38 17.08 -3.71
CA GLN A 62 18.52 17.95 -4.86
C GLN A 62 17.27 17.93 -5.75
N TYR A 63 16.77 16.75 -6.10
CA TYR A 63 15.55 16.64 -6.90
C TYR A 63 14.36 17.34 -6.23
N LYS A 64 14.21 17.18 -4.90
CA LYS A 64 13.13 17.86 -4.16
C LYS A 64 13.27 19.37 -4.21
N LEU A 65 14.49 19.89 -4.08
CA LEU A 65 14.76 21.33 -4.22
C LEU A 65 14.49 21.81 -5.65
N ASP A 66 14.87 21.03 -6.66
CA ASP A 66 14.65 21.38 -8.06
C ASP A 66 13.15 21.49 -8.38
N VAL A 67 12.33 20.56 -7.86
CA VAL A 67 10.85 20.64 -7.99
C VAL A 67 10.30 21.90 -7.33
N LEU A 68 10.76 22.25 -6.12
CA LEU A 68 10.31 23.45 -5.42
C LEU A 68 10.73 24.75 -6.15
N ASN A 69 11.98 24.81 -6.61
CA ASN A 69 12.50 25.93 -7.38
C ASN A 69 11.77 26.07 -8.72
N TYR A 70 11.39 24.96 -9.35
CA TYR A 70 10.60 24.97 -10.57
C TYR A 70 9.22 25.56 -10.33
N MET A 71 8.53 25.11 -9.27
CA MET A 71 7.22 25.65 -8.88
C MET A 71 7.26 27.16 -8.64
N GLU A 72 8.28 27.63 -7.91
CA GLU A 72 8.47 29.05 -7.62
C GLU A 72 8.73 29.85 -8.91
N LYS A 73 9.63 29.37 -9.78
CA LYS A 73 10.02 30.08 -11.00
C LYS A 73 8.92 30.11 -12.06
N GLN A 74 8.14 29.04 -12.18
CA GLN A 74 7.11 28.91 -13.20
C GLN A 74 5.71 29.27 -12.68
N GLY A 75 5.56 29.51 -11.38
CA GLY A 75 4.26 29.76 -10.75
C GLY A 75 3.30 28.58 -10.83
N THR A 76 3.81 27.37 -11.02
CA THR A 76 2.99 26.17 -11.21
C THR A 76 2.51 25.60 -9.88
N SER A 77 1.27 25.12 -9.87
CA SER A 77 0.73 24.37 -8.74
C SER A 77 1.41 23.00 -8.58
N MET A 78 1.19 22.36 -7.42
CA MET A 78 1.65 20.99 -7.19
C MET A 78 1.13 20.01 -8.25
N ARG A 79 -0.10 20.20 -8.74
CA ARG A 79 -0.72 19.30 -9.73
C ARG A 79 -0.12 19.48 -11.11
N GLU A 80 0.10 20.72 -11.53
CA GLU A 80 0.73 21.03 -12.82
C GLU A 80 2.18 20.54 -12.84
N THR A 81 2.92 20.76 -11.75
CA THR A 81 4.31 20.31 -11.62
C THR A 81 4.43 18.79 -11.62
N ALA A 82 3.46 18.07 -11.06
CA ALA A 82 3.43 16.60 -11.08
C ALA A 82 3.03 16.01 -12.45
N ALA A 83 2.50 16.82 -13.36
CA ALA A 83 2.09 16.40 -14.70
C ALA A 83 3.18 16.59 -15.77
N ILE A 84 4.32 17.19 -15.38
CA ILE A 84 5.51 17.41 -16.21
C ILE A 84 6.46 16.22 -16.02
#